data_AF-A0A1A8RMF4-F1
#
_entry.id   AF-A0A1A8RMF4-F1
#
_cell.length_a   1.000
_cell.length_b   1.000
_cell.length_c   1.000
_cell.angle_alpha   90.00
_cell.angle_beta   90.00
_cell.angle_gamma   90.00
#
_symmetry.space_group_name_H-M   'P 1'
#
loop_
_entity.id
_entity.type
_entity.pdbx_description
1 polymer ?
#
loop_
_entity_poly.entity_id
_entity_poly.type
_entity_poly.pdbx_seq_one_letter_code
_entity_poly.pdbx_strand_id
1 'polypeptide(L)'
;DGRYPLRKWLMTPVEHPESPAEFQYNLAHVATHEIVDRTFRAIQTRFRCLDGTKGYLQYSPEKSSSILLACCVLHNISLQSGLDAWTLERTEPLEQPKILDQKPEDRDSEAEELRKQIIHKHFS
;
A
#
# COMPACT_ATOMS: atom_id res chain seq x y z
N ASP A 1 7.38 2.32 -0.29
CA ASP A 1 7.33 2.03 1.17
C ASP A 1 8.39 2.65 2.07
N GLY A 2 9.44 3.30 1.58
CA GLY A 2 10.36 4.07 2.44
C GLY A 2 9.74 5.27 3.16
N ARG A 3 8.43 5.48 3.05
CA ARG A 3 7.67 6.52 3.76
C ARG A 3 7.25 6.09 5.18
N TYR A 4 7.38 4.80 5.50
CA TYR A 4 6.95 4.24 6.76
C TYR A 4 8.13 3.59 7.52
N PRO A 5 8.16 3.71 8.86
CA PRO A 5 9.14 2.99 9.66
C PRO A 5 8.81 1.49 9.69
N LEU A 6 9.85 0.66 9.76
CA LEU A 6 9.67 -0.77 10.01
C LEU A 6 9.10 -0.97 11.43
N ARG A 7 8.01 -1.73 11.53
CA ARG A 7 7.39 -2.09 12.82
C ARG A 7 7.00 -3.56 12.79
N LYS A 8 6.78 -4.16 13.96
CA LYS A 8 6.34 -5.56 14.09
C LYS A 8 5.04 -5.87 13.32
N TRP A 9 4.23 -4.83 13.07
CA TRP A 9 2.96 -4.88 12.34
C TRP A 9 3.02 -4.20 10.95
N LEU A 10 4.18 -3.70 10.52
CA LEU A 10 4.36 -3.02 9.24
C LEU A 10 5.72 -3.39 8.62
N MET A 11 5.69 -4.31 7.66
CA MET A 11 6.88 -4.77 6.94
C MET A 11 7.22 -3.83 5.78
N THR A 12 8.50 -3.45 5.70
CA THR A 12 9.04 -2.59 4.64
C THR A 12 10.13 -3.31 3.85
N PRO A 13 10.41 -2.89 2.60
CA PRO A 13 11.52 -3.41 1.81
C PRO A 13 12.86 -3.31 2.53
N VAL A 14 13.77 -4.23 2.23
CA VAL A 14 15.17 -4.15 2.64
C VAL A 14 15.86 -3.11 1.76
N GLU A 15 16.50 -2.10 2.35
CA GLU A 15 17.14 -1.00 1.59
C GLU A 15 18.35 -1.48 0.79
N HIS A 16 19.17 -2.35 1.38
CA HIS A 16 20.38 -2.89 0.80
C HIS A 16 20.32 -4.43 0.84
N PRO A 17 19.54 -5.06 -0.06
CA PRO A 17 19.46 -6.53 -0.12
C PRO A 17 20.81 -7.10 -0.58
N GLU A 18 21.35 -8.05 0.18
CA GLU A 18 22.62 -8.71 -0.12
C GLU A 18 22.43 -10.19 -0.48
N SER A 19 21.34 -10.80 -0.02
CA SER A 19 21.03 -12.21 -0.26
C SER A 19 19.91 -12.42 -1.30
N PRO A 20 19.92 -13.53 -2.07
CA PRO A 20 18.83 -13.87 -2.99
C PRO A 20 17.43 -13.86 -2.34
N ALA A 21 17.34 -14.30 -1.08
CA ALA A 21 16.10 -14.28 -0.30
C ALA A 21 15.57 -12.86 -0.07
N GLU A 22 16.45 -11.90 0.26
CA GLU A 22 16.07 -10.49 0.43
C GLU A 22 15.63 -9.85 -0.90
N PHE A 23 16.28 -10.20 -2.01
CA PHE A 23 15.84 -9.77 -3.34
C PHE A 23 14.45 -10.30 -3.67
N GLN A 24 14.19 -11.60 -3.44
CA GLN A 24 12.86 -12.18 -3.66
C GLN A 24 11.80 -11.57 -2.76
N TYR A 25 12.13 -11.32 -1.48
CA TYR A 25 11.25 -10.62 -0.55
C TYR A 25 10.88 -9.23 -1.07
N ASN A 26 11.85 -8.45 -1.52
CA ASN A 26 11.61 -7.12 -2.08
C ASN A 26 10.76 -7.18 -3.36
N LEU A 27 10.99 -8.16 -4.24
CA LEU A 27 10.16 -8.36 -5.44
C LEU A 27 8.71 -8.66 -5.08
N ALA A 28 8.47 -9.56 -4.13
CA ALA A 28 7.13 -9.88 -3.65
C ALA A 28 6.47 -8.67 -2.96
N HIS A 29 7.25 -7.88 -2.22
CA HIS A 29 6.81 -6.65 -1.57
C HIS A 29 6.32 -5.64 -2.61
N VAL A 30 7.13 -5.36 -3.64
CA VAL A 30 6.78 -4.46 -4.76
C VAL A 30 5.52 -4.94 -5.49
N ALA A 31 5.44 -6.22 -5.84
CA ALA A 31 4.29 -6.78 -6.53
C ALA A 31 3.00 -6.65 -5.69
N THR A 32 3.09 -6.88 -4.38
CA THR A 32 1.96 -6.70 -3.46
C THR A 32 1.54 -5.25 -3.37
N HIS A 33 2.50 -4.33 -3.23
CA HIS A 33 2.24 -2.90 -3.17
C HIS A 33 1.56 -2.41 -4.46
N GLU A 34 2.03 -2.86 -5.63
CA GLU A 34 1.45 -2.49 -6.92
C GLU A 34 -0.04 -2.84 -7.03
N ILE A 35 -0.44 -4.03 -6.56
CA ILE A 35 -1.85 -4.46 -6.54
C ILE A 35 -2.69 -3.55 -5.62
N VAL A 36 -2.19 -3.27 -4.42
CA VAL A 36 -2.87 -2.40 -3.44
C VAL A 36 -3.05 -0.99 -4.01
N ASP A 37 -1.98 -0.42 -4.54
CA ASP A 37 -1.95 0.89 -5.16
C ASP A 37 -2.93 1.00 -6.32
N ARG A 38 -2.92 0.01 -7.22
CA ARG A 38 -3.84 -0.06 -8.36
C ARG A 38 -5.29 -0.12 -7.89
N THR A 39 -5.57 -0.89 -6.84
CA THR A 39 -6.91 -1.02 -6.25
C THR A 39 -7.38 0.31 -5.68
N PHE A 40 -6.56 0.99 -4.87
CA PHE A 40 -6.92 2.31 -4.33
C PHE A 40 -7.14 3.35 -5.42
N ARG A 41 -6.30 3.36 -6.47
CA ARG A 41 -6.48 4.24 -7.63
C ARG A 41 -7.80 3.98 -8.35
N ALA A 42 -8.19 2.71 -8.52
CA ALA A 42 -9.47 2.36 -9.14
C ALA A 42 -10.66 2.81 -8.29
N ILE A 43 -10.59 2.63 -6.97
CA ILE A 43 -11.63 3.08 -6.02
C ILE A 43 -11.76 4.59 -6.02
N GLN A 44 -10.66 5.35 -5.88
CA GLN A 44 -10.65 6.81 -5.97
C GLN A 44 -11.15 7.29 -7.35
N THR A 45 -10.86 6.51 -8.40
CA THR A 45 -11.32 6.84 -9.74
C THR A 45 -12.83 6.69 -9.88
N ARG A 46 -13.42 5.65 -9.29
CA ARG A 46 -14.87 5.45 -9.30
C ARG A 46 -15.59 6.42 -8.38
N PHE A 47 -15.10 6.58 -7.16
CA PHE A 47 -15.74 7.36 -6.11
C PHE A 47 -14.98 8.67 -5.89
N ARG A 48 -15.39 9.70 -6.62
CA ARG A 48 -14.73 11.02 -6.59
C ARG A 48 -14.75 11.71 -5.22
N CYS A 49 -15.58 11.25 -4.29
CA CYS A 49 -15.53 11.70 -2.90
C CYS A 49 -14.23 11.29 -2.17
N LEU A 50 -13.48 10.31 -2.70
CA LEU A 50 -12.18 9.87 -2.19
C LEU A 50 -11.00 10.47 -2.97
N ASP A 51 -11.28 11.25 -4.00
CA ASP A 51 -10.27 11.88 -4.85
C ASP A 51 -9.83 13.22 -4.24
N GLY A 52 -8.66 13.21 -3.59
CA GLY A 52 -8.09 14.37 -2.92
C GLY A 52 -7.82 15.57 -3.85
N THR A 53 -7.77 15.38 -5.17
CA THR A 53 -7.56 16.48 -6.13
C THR A 53 -8.71 17.49 -6.15
N LYS A 54 -9.92 17.06 -5.77
CA LYS A 54 -11.12 17.93 -5.68
C LYS A 54 -11.52 18.26 -4.25
N GLY A 55 -10.69 17.87 -3.27
CA GLY A 55 -10.90 18.07 -1.85
C GLY A 55 -10.93 16.76 -1.07
N TYR A 56 -10.63 16.85 0.23
CA TYR A 56 -10.70 15.72 1.16
C TYR A 56 -12.07 15.61 1.82
N LEU A 57 -12.41 14.42 2.30
CA LEU A 57 -13.62 14.20 3.12
C LEU A 57 -13.61 15.10 4.36
N GLN A 58 -14.59 15.99 4.45
CA GLN A 58 -14.76 16.92 5.58
C GLN A 58 -15.63 16.31 6.69
N TYR A 59 -15.30 15.08 7.10
CA TYR A 59 -16.02 14.35 8.14
C TYR A 59 -15.06 13.86 9.22
N SER A 60 -15.61 13.49 10.39
CA SER A 60 -14.82 12.85 11.43
C SER A 60 -14.13 11.58 10.91
N PRO A 61 -12.99 11.15 11.48
CA PRO A 61 -12.30 9.94 11.05
C PRO A 61 -13.20 8.70 11.00
N GLU A 62 -14.13 8.56 11.95
CA GLU A 62 -15.09 7.44 12.05
C GLU A 62 -16.10 7.45 10.90
N LYS A 63 -16.56 8.64 10.51
CA LYS A 63 -17.49 8.77 9.39
C LYS A 63 -16.75 8.61 8.05
N SER A 64 -15.53 9.13 7.95
CA SER A 64 -14.67 8.96 6.78
C SER A 64 -14.32 7.50 6.54
N SER A 65 -14.01 6.73 7.60
CA SER A 65 -13.76 5.29 7.50
C SER A 65 -15.00 4.51 7.07
N SER A 66 -16.18 4.90 7.55
CA SER A 66 -17.46 4.31 7.12
C SER A 66 -17.75 4.57 5.63
N ILE A 67 -17.47 5.77 5.14
CA ILE A 67 -17.60 6.12 3.72
C ILE A 67 -16.62 5.29 2.87
N LEU A 68 -15.36 5.21 3.29
CA LEU A 68 -14.35 4.41 2.60
C LEU A 68 -14.76 2.93 2.52
N LEU A 69 -15.25 2.36 3.62
CA LEU A 69 -15.75 0.98 3.65
C LEU A 69 -16.90 0.77 2.66
N ALA A 70 -17.88 1.69 2.62
CA ALA A 70 -18.98 1.62 1.67
C ALA A 70 -18.47 1.65 0.21
N CYS A 71 -17.50 2.51 -0.10
CA CYS A 71 -16.86 2.54 -1.41
C CYS A 71 -16.17 1.22 -1.77
N CYS A 72 -15.45 0.59 -0.83
CA CYS A 72 -14.82 -0.72 -1.07
C CYS A 72 -15.86 -1.82 -1.34
N VAL A 73 -16.94 -1.86 -0.56
CA VAL A 73 -18.03 -2.85 -0.75
C VAL A 73 -18.68 -2.66 -2.13
N LEU A 74 -19.03 -1.42 -2.48
CA LEU A 74 -19.63 -1.10 -3.79
C LEU A 74 -18.65 -1.38 -4.94
N HIS A 75 -17.35 -1.17 -4.74
CA HIS A 75 -16.32 -1.51 -5.72
C HIS A 75 -16.34 -3.01 -6.02
N ASN A 76 -16.35 -3.85 -4.98
CA ASN A 76 -16.36 -5.31 -5.12
C ASN A 76 -17.63 -5.83 -5.81
N ILE A 77 -18.79 -5.26 -5.49
CA ILE A 77 -20.06 -5.61 -6.15
C ILE A 77 -19.98 -5.32 -7.66
N SER A 78 -19.42 -4.17 -8.02
CA SER A 78 -19.24 -3.75 -9.41
C SER A 78 -18.28 -4.67 -10.18
N LEU A 79 -17.17 -5.11 -9.55
CA LEU A 79 -16.24 -6.09 -10.11
C LEU A 79 -16.95 -7.42 -10.40
N GLN A 80 -17.74 -7.92 -9.44
CA GLN A 80 -18.50 -9.16 -9.59
C GLN A 80 -19.59 -9.06 -10.67
N SER A 81 -20.12 -7.87 -10.89
CA SER A 81 -21.17 -7.61 -11.88
C SER A 81 -20.60 -7.34 -13.29
N GLY A 82 -19.28 -7.30 -13.45
CA GLY A 82 -18.61 -7.03 -14.72
C GLY A 82 -18.70 -5.57 -15.20
N LEU A 83 -19.10 -4.65 -14.33
CA LEU A 83 -19.28 -3.22 -14.65
C LEU A 83 -17.95 -2.43 -14.74
N ASP A 84 -16.82 -3.11 -14.51
CA ASP A 84 -15.55 -2.49 -14.15
C ASP A 84 -14.47 -2.49 -15.25
N ALA A 85 -14.83 -2.84 -16.48
CA ALA A 85 -13.91 -2.96 -17.60
C ALA A 85 -13.03 -1.71 -17.86
N TRP A 86 -13.51 -0.51 -17.49
CA TRP A 86 -12.84 0.78 -17.77
C TRP A 86 -12.07 1.39 -16.60
N THR A 87 -12.31 0.98 -15.34
CA THR A 87 -11.69 1.64 -14.17
C THR A 87 -10.23 1.29 -13.95
N LEU A 88 -9.72 0.26 -14.64
CA LEU A 88 -8.35 -0.24 -14.51
C LEU A 88 -7.33 0.48 -15.40
N GLU A 89 -7.77 1.40 -16.27
CA GLU A 89 -6.93 2.02 -17.31
C GLU A 89 -6.30 3.37 -16.91
N ARG A 90 -6.60 3.92 -15.74
CA ARG A 90 -5.95 5.19 -15.32
C ARG A 90 -4.51 4.95 -14.88
N THR A 91 -3.60 4.93 -15.86
CA THR A 91 -2.14 5.01 -15.73
C THR A 91 -1.70 6.45 -15.55
N GLU A 92 -2.20 7.14 -14.53
CA GLU A 92 -1.52 8.38 -14.11
C GLU A 92 -0.16 7.97 -13.52
N PRO A 93 0.95 8.61 -13.94
CA PRO A 93 2.27 8.31 -13.41
C PRO A 93 2.27 8.42 -11.88
N LEU A 94 2.92 7.45 -11.22
CA LEU A 94 3.16 7.50 -9.79
C LEU A 94 3.87 8.82 -9.45
N GLU A 95 3.26 9.68 -8.62
CA GLU A 95 4.06 10.69 -7.92
C GLU A 95 5.09 9.94 -7.09
N GLN A 96 6.36 10.15 -7.42
CA GLN A 96 7.44 9.50 -6.70
C GLN A 96 7.35 9.86 -5.22
N PRO A 97 7.33 8.86 -4.32
CA PRO A 97 7.59 9.07 -2.90
C PRO A 97 8.75 10.04 -2.67
N LYS A 98 8.47 11.15 -1.96
CA LYS A 98 9.50 11.78 -1.16
C LYS A 98 9.96 10.74 -0.14
N ILE A 99 11.20 10.28 -0.28
CA ILE A 99 11.85 9.41 0.71
C ILE A 99 11.96 10.27 1.98
N LEU A 100 11.32 9.81 3.05
CA LEU A 100 11.52 10.39 4.37
C LEU A 100 12.68 9.64 4.99
N ASP A 101 13.78 10.32 5.26
CA ASP A 101 14.89 9.72 6.00
C ASP A 101 14.37 9.25 7.36
N GLN A 102 14.46 7.93 7.61
CA GLN A 102 14.09 7.37 8.91
C GLN A 102 15.05 7.95 9.96
N LYS A 103 14.49 8.65 10.95
CA LYS A 103 15.31 9.12 12.07
C LYS A 103 15.81 7.91 12.87
N PRO A 104 17.03 7.95 13.43
CA PRO A 104 17.59 6.81 14.16
C PRO A 104 16.75 6.36 15.36
N GLU A 105 15.90 7.24 15.89
CA GLU A 105 14.93 6.99 16.96
C GLU A 105 13.71 6.14 16.57
N ASP A 106 13.49 5.89 15.27
CA ASP A 106 12.38 5.06 14.77
C ASP A 106 12.75 3.57 14.60
N ARG A 107 14.02 3.19 14.80
CA ARG A 107 14.50 1.83 14.60
C ARG A 107 13.99 0.89 15.71
N ASP A 108 13.22 -0.11 15.30
CA ASP A 108 12.72 -1.18 16.16
C ASP A 108 13.52 -2.47 15.86
N SER A 109 14.50 -2.78 16.72
CA SER A 109 15.39 -3.94 16.57
C SER A 109 14.62 -5.26 16.52
N GLU A 110 13.53 -5.38 17.27
CA GLU A 110 12.69 -6.58 17.24
C GLU A 110 11.94 -6.71 15.91
N ALA A 111 11.51 -5.59 15.31
CA ALA A 111 10.89 -5.61 13.99
C ALA A 111 11.89 -5.99 12.87
N GLU A 112 13.15 -5.57 12.98
CA GLU A 112 14.21 -5.98 12.06
C GLU A 112 14.46 -7.49 12.12
N GLU A 113 14.52 -8.04 13.34
CA GLU A 113 14.70 -9.48 13.55
C GLU A 113 13.51 -10.28 13.02
N LEU A 114 12.27 -9.82 13.29
CA LEU A 114 11.06 -10.44 12.74
C LEU A 114 11.09 -10.47 11.20
N ARG A 115 11.49 -9.37 10.57
CA ARG A 115 11.61 -9.31 9.10
C ARG A 115 12.65 -10.33 8.60
N LYS A 116 13.83 -10.42 9.23
CA LYS A 116 14.85 -11.42 8.87
C LYS A 116 14.33 -12.84 8.97
N GLN A 117 13.59 -13.16 10.03
CA GLN A 117 12.97 -14.47 10.22
C GLN A 117 11.93 -14.79 9.13
N ILE A 118 11.09 -13.81 8.76
CA ILE A 118 10.13 -13.96 7.66
C ILE A 118 10.85 -14.22 6.34
N ILE A 119 11.89 -13.43 6.04
CA ILE A 119 12.68 -13.57 4.81
C ILE A 119 13.30 -14.97 4.75
N HIS A 120 14.02 -15.37 5.79
CA HIS A 120 14.67 -16.67 5.84
C HIS A 120 13.70 -17.85 5.74
N LYS A 121 12.51 -17.73 6.33
CA LYS A 121 11.51 -18.80 6.37
C LYS A 121 10.72 -18.96 5.06
N HIS A 122 10.46 -17.85 4.35
CA HIS A 122 9.50 -17.82 3.25
C HIS A 122 10.10 -17.50 1.87
N PHE A 123 11.34 -17.01 1.82
CA PHE A 123 12.01 -16.62 0.59
C PHE A 123 13.37 -17.35 0.54
N SER A 124 13.61 -18.13 -0.52
CA SER A 124 14.80 -18.97 -0.69
C SER A 124 15.27 -18.95 -2.14
#